data_AF-A0A8B9NQP6-F1
#
_entry.id   AF-A0A8B9NQP6-F1
#
_cell.length_a   1.000
_cell.length_b   1.000
_cell.length_c   1.000
_cell.angle_alpha   90.00
_cell.angle_beta   90.00
_cell.angle_gamma   90.00
#
_symmetry.space_group_name_H-M   'P 1'
#
loop_
_entity.id
_entity.type
_entity.pdbx_description
1 polymer ?
#
loop_
_entity_poly.entity_id
_entity_poly.type
_entity_poly.pdbx_seq_one_letter_code
_entity_poly.pdbx_strand_id
1 'polypeptide(L)'
;MHEYCESFSVSLTNRYVCDLIYLLQLQYEPSFIEDRLKLYEALKKEHDALLAYRAANQSKPIKIILTDGKMTEGESWKTTPYQLAVGISQVLASNAVIAKVNGELWDLDRPLEGDCSLELLMFDNEEAKAVYWHSSAHILGEAMEGYFGGCLCYGPPIENGFYYDMYIEDRGVSSTEFPLLENRCKNIIKEKQAFERLEVKKEILLDMFKYNKFKCRILNEKVNTPTTTIYRCGPLIDLCRGPHVRHTGKIKALKIFKSSSTYWEGKSDMETLQRIYGISFPDNKMMKEWEKFQEEARNRDHRKIGKEQELFFFHDLSPGSCFFLPRGAFIYNTLVDFIREEYHRRNFTEVLSPNIFNSKLWEVSGHWQHYSENMFSFEIEKETFALKPMNCPGHCLMFAHRPRSWREMPLRLADFGVLHRNELSGTLSGLTRVRRFQQDDAHIFCLTRIFLLLPCFEATTPQFSLHLLPTFGFVGCNFHVIFSGVFSFWFVFLFNGLIYWL
;
A
#
# COMPACT_ATOMS: atom_id res chain seq x y z
N MET A 1 -24.37 69.01 -10.06
CA MET A 1 -23.04 69.29 -9.47
C MET A 1 -22.93 68.45 -8.22
N HIS A 2 -21.80 67.75 -8.10
CA HIS A 2 -21.42 66.71 -7.13
C HIS A 2 -21.74 65.26 -7.49
N GLU A 3 -20.66 64.47 -7.44
CA GLU A 3 -20.51 63.00 -7.53
C GLU A 3 -20.35 62.38 -8.93
N TYR A 4 -19.17 62.65 -9.52
CA TYR A 4 -18.51 61.76 -10.49
C TYR A 4 -16.99 61.87 -10.26
N CYS A 5 -16.47 61.25 -9.19
CA CYS A 5 -15.05 60.98 -9.03
C CYS A 5 -14.82 60.05 -7.82
N GLU A 6 -14.95 58.73 -7.99
CA GLU A 6 -14.35 57.70 -7.10
C GLU A 6 -14.67 56.29 -7.62
N SER A 7 -14.04 55.88 -8.72
CA SER A 7 -14.16 54.48 -9.19
C SER A 7 -13.04 54.09 -10.15
N PHE A 8 -11.77 54.41 -9.83
CA PHE A 8 -10.66 53.91 -10.67
C PHE A 8 -9.31 53.65 -9.96
N SER A 9 -9.29 53.41 -8.64
CA SER A 9 -8.03 53.13 -7.91
C SER A 9 -8.03 51.90 -6.98
N VAL A 10 -9.08 51.09 -6.93
CA VAL A 10 -9.19 49.99 -5.94
C VAL A 10 -8.97 48.58 -6.51
N SER A 11 -8.80 48.39 -7.83
CA SER A 11 -8.72 47.02 -8.40
C SER A 11 -7.30 46.47 -8.63
N LEU A 12 -6.25 47.29 -8.54
CA LEU A 12 -4.87 46.87 -8.86
C LEU A 12 -4.00 46.57 -7.63
N THR A 13 -4.31 47.11 -6.45
CA THR A 13 -3.53 46.87 -5.22
C THR A 13 -3.94 45.59 -4.48
N ASN A 14 -5.18 45.12 -4.60
CA ASN A 14 -5.64 43.93 -3.88
C ASN A 14 -5.11 42.59 -4.44
N ARG A 15 -4.76 42.54 -5.73
CA ARG A 15 -4.25 41.31 -6.35
C ARG A 15 -2.77 41.07 -5.98
N TYR A 16 -1.96 42.13 -5.95
CA TYR A 16 -0.58 42.04 -5.47
C TYR A 16 -0.49 41.80 -3.96
N VAL A 17 -1.42 42.33 -3.17
CA VAL A 17 -1.47 42.06 -1.72
C VAL A 17 -1.97 40.64 -1.43
N CYS A 18 -2.92 40.10 -2.20
CA CYS A 18 -3.31 38.68 -2.10
C CYS A 18 -2.18 37.75 -2.52
N ASP A 19 -1.45 38.06 -3.60
CA ASP A 19 -0.28 37.29 -4.03
C ASP A 19 0.88 37.42 -3.03
N LEU A 20 1.07 38.58 -2.40
CA LEU A 20 2.05 38.75 -1.31
C LEU A 20 1.63 38.00 -0.05
N ILE A 21 0.34 37.96 0.31
CA ILE A 21 -0.19 37.22 1.47
C ILE A 21 -0.15 35.70 1.21
N TYR A 22 -0.28 35.27 -0.04
CA TYR A 22 -0.08 33.87 -0.45
C TYR A 22 1.41 33.48 -0.48
N LEU A 23 2.30 34.41 -0.85
CA LEU A 23 3.76 34.26 -0.73
C LEU A 23 4.26 34.40 0.72
N LEU A 24 3.50 35.10 1.58
CA LEU A 24 3.65 35.22 3.04
C LEU A 24 2.80 34.18 3.78
N GLN A 25 2.46 33.05 3.14
CA GLN A 25 2.05 31.85 3.89
C GLN A 25 3.22 31.43 4.77
N LEU A 26 3.19 31.98 5.99
CA LEU A 26 4.05 31.76 7.14
C LEU A 26 4.86 30.47 6.95
N GLN A 27 6.17 30.62 6.79
CA GLN A 27 7.11 29.58 7.15
C GLN A 27 6.89 29.33 8.64
N TYR A 28 5.97 28.42 8.94
CA TYR A 28 5.90 27.81 10.25
C TYR A 28 7.15 26.95 10.32
N GLU A 29 8.21 27.48 10.92
CA GLU A 29 9.34 26.68 11.37
C GLU A 29 9.05 26.29 12.82
N PRO A 30 8.61 25.05 13.08
CA PRO A 30 8.41 24.59 14.44
C PRO A 30 9.69 24.76 15.25
N SER A 31 9.57 25.27 16.48
CA SER A 31 10.72 25.50 17.37
C SER A 31 11.54 24.23 17.63
N PHE A 32 10.93 23.05 17.51
CA PHE A 32 11.61 21.77 17.71
C PHE A 32 12.67 21.47 16.63
N ILE A 33 12.59 22.08 15.43
CA ILE A 33 13.53 21.80 14.34
C ILE A 33 14.94 22.25 14.74
N GLU A 34 15.07 23.43 15.34
CA GLU A 34 16.36 23.97 15.76
C GLU A 34 17.02 23.10 16.85
N ASP A 35 16.25 22.71 17.87
CA ASP A 35 16.73 21.84 18.95
C ASP A 35 17.15 20.45 18.43
N ARG A 36 16.33 19.88 17.53
CA ARG A 36 16.59 18.58 16.90
C ARG A 36 17.87 18.62 16.07
N LEU A 37 18.09 19.69 15.31
CA LEU A 37 19.29 19.88 14.50
C LEU A 37 20.53 20.10 15.36
N LYS A 38 20.46 20.90 16.44
CA LYS A 38 21.59 21.06 17.38
C LYS A 38 22.06 19.73 17.95
N LEU A 39 21.11 18.88 18.37
CA LEU A 39 21.43 17.55 18.88
C LEU A 39 22.02 16.66 17.77
N TYR A 40 21.48 16.71 16.55
CA TYR A 40 22.02 15.96 15.42
C TYR A 40 23.46 16.36 15.09
N GLU A 41 23.77 17.66 15.02
CA GLU A 41 25.11 18.14 14.69
C GLU A 41 26.16 17.69 15.74
N ALA A 42 25.78 17.65 17.03
CA ALA A 42 26.63 17.10 18.08
C ALA A 42 26.92 15.59 17.85
N LEU A 43 25.87 14.80 17.60
CA LEU A 43 25.99 13.37 17.32
C LEU A 43 26.77 13.09 16.02
N LYS A 44 26.55 13.89 14.98
CA LYS A 44 27.23 13.78 13.69
C LYS A 44 28.72 14.02 13.84
N LYS A 45 29.12 15.03 14.61
CA LYS A 45 30.52 15.32 14.90
C LYS A 45 31.22 14.15 15.60
N GLU A 46 30.56 13.53 16.58
CA GLU A 46 31.09 12.33 17.26
C GLU A 46 31.20 11.14 16.30
N HIS A 47 30.18 10.92 15.48
CA HIS A 47 30.15 9.85 14.49
C HIS A 47 31.25 10.00 13.43
N ASP A 48 31.44 11.21 12.89
CA ASP A 48 32.46 11.51 11.89
C ASP A 48 33.87 11.35 12.47
N ALA A 49 34.08 11.76 13.72
CA ALA A 49 35.34 11.52 14.42
C ALA A 49 35.62 10.02 14.57
N LEU A 50 34.59 9.21 14.88
CA LEU A 50 34.71 7.75 14.96
C LEU A 50 35.03 7.13 13.60
N LEU A 51 34.33 7.54 12.53
CA LEU A 51 34.61 7.06 11.18
C LEU A 51 36.02 7.44 10.72
N ALA A 52 36.45 8.69 10.97
CA ALA A 52 37.81 9.13 10.67
C ALA A 52 38.85 8.32 11.46
N TYR A 53 38.59 8.02 12.73
CA TYR A 53 39.46 7.16 13.54
C TYR A 53 39.55 5.73 12.95
N ARG A 54 38.43 5.13 12.53
CA ARG A 54 38.42 3.81 11.89
C ARG A 54 39.18 3.84 10.56
N ALA A 55 38.94 4.84 9.73
CA ALA A 55 39.65 5.04 8.47
C ALA A 55 41.16 5.20 8.66
N ALA A 56 41.60 5.88 9.73
CA ALA A 56 43.03 6.08 10.00
C ALA A 56 43.71 4.85 10.63
N ASN A 57 43.03 4.14 11.54
CA ASN A 57 43.68 3.15 12.41
C ASN A 57 43.24 1.70 12.14
N GLN A 58 42.12 1.49 11.44
CA GLN A 58 41.51 0.16 11.23
C GLN A 58 41.31 -0.18 9.74
N SER A 59 41.65 0.75 8.85
CA SER A 59 41.62 0.54 7.40
C SER A 59 42.58 -0.58 7.01
N LYS A 60 42.08 -1.50 6.18
CA LYS A 60 42.82 -2.62 5.61
C LYS A 60 42.54 -2.71 4.12
N PRO A 61 43.48 -3.22 3.30
CA PRO A 61 43.18 -3.57 1.92
C PRO A 61 42.03 -4.56 1.85
N ILE A 62 41.05 -4.29 0.99
CA ILE A 62 39.88 -5.14 0.75
C ILE A 62 39.73 -5.47 -0.73
N LYS A 63 39.22 -6.67 -1.00
CA LYS A 63 38.89 -7.15 -2.35
C LYS A 63 37.40 -7.01 -2.62
N ILE A 64 37.08 -6.38 -3.75
CA ILE A 64 35.71 -6.02 -4.10
C ILE A 64 35.38 -6.67 -5.43
N ILE A 65 34.42 -7.59 -5.43
CA ILE A 65 34.02 -8.36 -6.61
C ILE A 65 32.82 -7.67 -7.24
N LEU A 66 32.98 -7.20 -8.48
CA LEU A 66 31.90 -6.59 -9.26
C LEU A 66 31.05 -7.66 -9.96
N THR A 67 29.87 -7.27 -10.45
CA THR A 67 28.93 -8.18 -11.15
C THR A 67 29.47 -8.81 -12.42
N ASP A 68 30.44 -8.19 -13.08
CA ASP A 68 31.14 -8.74 -14.25
C ASP A 68 32.27 -9.71 -13.89
N GLY A 69 32.43 -10.03 -12.60
CA GLY A 69 33.46 -10.91 -12.07
C GLY A 69 34.83 -10.23 -11.93
N LYS A 70 34.97 -8.95 -12.30
CA LYS A 70 36.22 -8.21 -12.08
C LYS A 70 36.42 -7.96 -10.59
N MET A 71 37.68 -8.04 -10.18
CA MET A 71 38.12 -7.69 -8.83
C MET A 71 38.75 -6.31 -8.85
N THR A 72 38.30 -5.46 -7.94
CA THR A 72 38.87 -4.13 -7.69
C THR A 72 39.39 -4.08 -6.26
N GLU A 73 40.51 -3.42 -6.05
CA GLU A 73 41.08 -3.20 -4.72
C GLU A 73 40.52 -1.91 -4.10
N GLY A 74 40.29 -1.94 -2.80
CA GLY A 74 39.89 -0.77 -2.01
C GLY A 74 40.48 -0.81 -0.62
N GLU A 75 40.15 0.19 0.18
CA GLU A 75 40.52 0.28 1.59
C GLU A 75 39.26 0.32 2.46
N SER A 76 39.18 -0.56 3.47
CA SER A 76 38.04 -0.58 4.39
C SER A 76 37.92 0.75 5.14
N TRP A 77 36.68 1.15 5.46
CA TRP A 77 36.33 2.41 6.10
C TRP A 77 36.66 3.67 5.28
N LYS A 78 37.17 3.55 4.05
CA LYS A 78 37.47 4.67 3.15
C LYS A 78 36.78 4.57 1.80
N THR A 79 36.88 3.41 1.15
CA THR A 79 36.30 3.19 -0.17
C THR A 79 34.79 3.06 -0.07
N THR A 80 34.06 3.83 -0.88
CA THR A 80 32.59 3.76 -0.96
C THR A 80 32.14 3.16 -2.29
N PRO A 81 30.93 2.57 -2.37
CA PRO A 81 30.35 2.15 -3.64
C PRO A 81 30.29 3.25 -4.69
N TYR A 82 30.02 4.49 -4.27
CA TYR A 82 29.99 5.63 -5.20
C TYR A 82 31.36 5.93 -5.80
N GLN A 83 32.43 5.93 -5.00
CA GLN A 83 33.79 6.16 -5.50
C GLN A 83 34.19 5.11 -6.55
N LEU A 84 33.82 3.85 -6.32
CA LEU A 84 34.03 2.77 -7.30
C LEU A 84 33.21 2.98 -8.56
N ALA A 85 31.94 3.38 -8.43
CA ALA A 85 31.09 3.69 -9.59
C ALA A 85 31.70 4.81 -10.44
N VAL A 86 32.22 5.87 -9.81
CA VAL A 86 32.91 6.99 -10.48
C VAL A 86 34.16 6.50 -11.21
N GLY A 87 34.93 5.61 -10.58
CA GLY A 87 36.12 4.99 -11.19
C GLY A 87 35.81 4.15 -12.43
N ILE A 88 34.60 3.56 -12.51
CA ILE A 88 34.15 2.81 -13.69
C ILE A 88 33.65 3.76 -14.78
N SER A 89 32.69 4.63 -14.46
CA SER A 89 32.14 5.61 -15.39
C SER A 89 31.28 6.64 -14.65
N GLN A 90 31.42 7.91 -15.03
CA GLN A 90 30.63 8.97 -14.42
C GLN A 90 29.13 8.86 -14.74
N VAL A 91 28.78 8.27 -15.88
CA VAL A 91 27.38 8.00 -16.24
C VAL A 91 26.80 6.92 -15.33
N LEU A 92 27.57 5.87 -15.04
CA LEU A 92 27.17 4.79 -14.15
C LEU A 92 26.93 5.32 -12.73
N ALA A 93 27.89 6.09 -12.20
CA ALA A 93 27.79 6.70 -10.88
C ALA A 93 26.58 7.65 -10.77
N SER A 94 26.33 8.45 -11.80
CA SER A 94 25.19 9.37 -11.83
C SER A 94 23.85 8.64 -11.91
N ASN A 95 23.80 7.46 -12.55
CA ASN A 95 22.57 6.70 -12.72
C ASN A 95 22.28 5.72 -11.57
N ALA A 96 23.30 5.26 -10.85
CA ALA A 96 23.15 4.39 -9.68
C ALA A 96 22.22 4.99 -8.63
N VAL A 97 21.24 4.21 -8.17
CA VAL A 97 20.28 4.60 -7.13
C VAL A 97 20.81 4.16 -5.78
N ILE A 98 21.24 2.90 -5.69
CA ILE A 98 21.72 2.27 -4.46
C ILE A 98 22.76 1.18 -4.79
N ALA A 99 23.53 0.74 -3.80
CA ALA A 99 24.39 -0.42 -3.91
C ALA A 99 23.81 -1.63 -3.18
N LYS A 100 24.26 -2.82 -3.57
CA LYS A 100 24.04 -4.07 -2.85
C LYS A 100 25.40 -4.67 -2.52
N VAL A 101 25.68 -4.82 -1.23
CA VAL A 101 26.96 -5.28 -0.69
C VAL A 101 26.71 -6.61 0.01
N ASN A 102 27.30 -7.70 -0.47
CA ASN A 102 27.08 -9.06 0.06
C ASN A 102 25.60 -9.47 0.12
N GLY A 103 24.80 -9.00 -0.83
CA GLY A 103 23.37 -9.28 -0.89
C GLY A 103 22.48 -8.33 -0.07
N GLU A 104 23.06 -7.39 0.68
CA GLU A 104 22.30 -6.41 1.47
C GLU A 104 22.33 -5.01 0.83
N LEU A 105 21.21 -4.27 0.89
CA LEU A 105 21.15 -2.91 0.37
C LEU A 105 22.02 -1.95 1.20
N TRP A 106 22.79 -1.10 0.51
CA TRP A 106 23.85 -0.30 1.09
C TRP A 106 23.93 1.09 0.48
N ASP A 107 23.98 2.15 1.31
CA ASP A 107 24.07 3.53 0.84
C ASP A 107 25.33 3.75 0.00
N LEU A 108 25.21 4.48 -1.11
CA LEU A 108 26.31 4.69 -2.04
C LEU A 108 27.51 5.42 -1.42
N ASP A 109 27.27 6.27 -0.42
CA ASP A 109 28.32 7.00 0.31
C ASP A 109 28.78 6.29 1.60
N ARG A 110 28.18 5.16 1.98
CA ARG A 110 28.60 4.41 3.17
C ARG A 110 29.89 3.62 2.86
N PRO A 111 30.98 3.81 3.62
CA PRO A 111 32.23 3.09 3.40
C PRO A 111 32.06 1.59 3.54
N LEU A 112 32.81 0.83 2.74
CA LEU A 112 32.86 -0.63 2.80
C LEU A 112 33.69 -1.07 4.01
N GLU A 113 33.23 -2.07 4.74
CA GLU A 113 33.84 -2.47 6.02
C GLU A 113 34.81 -3.66 5.87
N GLY A 114 34.74 -4.39 4.75
CA GLY A 114 35.53 -5.59 4.49
C GLY A 114 35.43 -6.07 3.04
N ASP A 115 36.00 -7.24 2.76
CA ASP A 115 35.86 -7.92 1.47
C ASP A 115 34.38 -8.13 1.14
N CYS A 116 33.99 -7.82 -0.09
CA CYS A 116 32.59 -7.90 -0.47
C CYS A 116 32.36 -8.12 -1.96
N SER A 117 31.15 -8.60 -2.27
CA SER A 117 30.55 -8.47 -3.59
C SER A 117 29.79 -7.16 -3.66
N LEU A 118 29.95 -6.43 -4.76
CA LEU A 118 29.30 -5.14 -5.00
C LEU A 118 28.50 -5.16 -6.30
N GLU A 119 27.22 -4.84 -6.18
CA GLU A 119 26.31 -4.61 -7.29
C GLU A 119 25.74 -3.19 -7.18
N LEU A 120 25.68 -2.47 -8.31
CA LEU A 120 25.07 -1.14 -8.40
C LEU A 120 23.70 -1.27 -9.04
N LEU A 121 22.67 -0.88 -8.29
CA LEU A 121 21.29 -0.99 -8.73
C LEU A 121 20.81 0.33 -9.35
N MET A 122 20.18 0.22 -10.51
CA MET A 122 19.56 1.33 -11.26
C MET A 122 18.05 1.35 -11.00
N PHE A 123 17.36 2.39 -11.46
CA PHE A 123 15.92 2.58 -11.20
C PHE A 123 15.01 1.52 -11.84
N ASP A 124 15.51 0.70 -12.76
CA ASP A 124 14.77 -0.42 -13.35
C ASP A 124 14.60 -1.61 -12.39
N ASN A 125 15.48 -1.74 -11.40
CA ASN A 125 15.41 -2.78 -10.37
C ASN A 125 14.36 -2.46 -9.29
N GLU A 126 13.57 -3.46 -8.88
CA GLU A 126 12.49 -3.31 -7.89
C GLU A 126 12.98 -2.84 -6.50
N GLU A 127 14.11 -3.37 -6.00
CA GLU A 127 14.68 -2.94 -4.71
C GLU A 127 15.16 -1.49 -4.77
N ALA A 128 15.73 -1.09 -5.91
CA ALA A 128 16.14 0.30 -6.14
C ALA A 128 14.95 1.26 -6.26
N LYS A 129 13.85 0.86 -6.92
CA LYS A 129 12.61 1.64 -6.94
C LYS A 129 12.07 1.86 -5.54
N ALA A 130 12.05 0.82 -4.71
CA ALA A 130 11.61 0.93 -3.32
C ALA A 130 12.47 1.93 -2.53
N VAL A 131 13.79 1.86 -2.62
CA VAL A 131 14.71 2.84 -1.98
C VAL A 131 14.49 4.26 -2.52
N TYR A 132 14.31 4.38 -3.83
CA TYR A 132 14.08 5.66 -4.49
C TYR A 132 12.77 6.33 -4.03
N TRP A 133 11.69 5.56 -3.98
CA TRP A 133 10.40 6.04 -3.47
C TRP A 133 10.43 6.29 -1.97
N HIS A 134 11.20 5.52 -1.21
CA HIS A 134 11.40 5.77 0.21
C HIS A 134 12.12 7.10 0.47
N SER A 135 13.17 7.42 -0.28
CA SER A 135 13.78 8.76 -0.27
C SER A 135 12.80 9.86 -0.70
N SER A 136 11.90 9.57 -1.63
CA SER A 136 10.88 10.52 -2.05
C SER A 136 9.83 10.77 -0.97
N ALA A 137 9.53 9.75 -0.15
CA ALA A 137 8.71 9.91 1.04
C ALA A 137 9.35 10.88 2.03
N HIS A 138 10.66 10.81 2.27
CA HIS A 138 11.34 11.78 3.15
C HIS A 138 11.22 13.22 2.64
N ILE A 139 11.36 13.45 1.33
CA ILE A 139 11.14 14.79 0.75
C ILE A 139 9.71 15.28 1.00
N LEU A 140 8.72 14.39 0.85
CA LEU A 140 7.33 14.73 1.18
C LEU A 140 7.15 14.99 2.68
N GLY A 141 7.78 14.19 3.54
CA GLY A 141 7.76 14.35 5.00
C GLY A 141 8.29 15.72 5.43
N GLU A 142 9.41 16.16 4.87
CA GLU A 142 9.96 17.51 5.11
C GLU A 142 8.99 18.60 4.66
N ALA A 143 8.44 18.48 3.45
CA ALA A 143 7.47 19.44 2.93
C ALA A 143 6.19 19.51 3.80
N MET A 144 5.73 18.36 4.30
CA MET A 144 4.57 18.23 5.16
C MET A 144 4.83 18.81 6.57
N GLU A 145 5.98 18.48 7.18
CA GLU A 145 6.38 19.00 8.49
C GLU A 145 6.43 20.54 8.48
N GLY A 146 7.05 21.13 7.45
CA GLY A 146 7.15 22.59 7.32
C GLY A 146 5.89 23.31 6.82
N TYR A 147 4.86 22.59 6.34
CA TYR A 147 3.61 23.20 5.87
C TYR A 147 2.45 23.01 6.85
N PHE A 148 2.32 21.82 7.44
CA PHE A 148 1.23 21.49 8.36
C PHE A 148 1.65 21.58 9.84
N GLY A 149 2.94 21.49 10.17
CA GLY A 149 3.42 21.60 11.57
C GLY A 149 3.00 20.46 12.51
N GLY A 150 2.37 19.41 12.00
CA GLY A 150 1.95 18.22 12.76
C GLY A 150 3.04 17.16 12.93
N CYS A 151 2.66 15.97 13.39
CA CYS A 151 3.58 14.89 13.74
C CYS A 151 3.68 13.85 12.63
N LEU A 152 4.87 13.73 12.01
CA LEU A 152 5.18 12.68 11.05
C LEU A 152 5.12 11.29 11.70
N CYS A 153 4.55 10.32 10.97
CA CYS A 153 4.34 8.94 11.42
C CYS A 153 5.13 7.95 10.55
N TYR A 154 4.48 7.34 9.55
CA TYR A 154 5.05 6.32 8.67
C TYR A 154 5.16 6.81 7.23
N GLY A 155 6.31 6.58 6.59
CA GLY A 155 6.56 6.94 5.19
C GLY A 155 7.17 5.82 4.34
N PRO A 156 6.52 4.66 4.17
CA PRO A 156 7.09 3.55 3.42
C PRO A 156 6.91 3.71 1.90
N PRO A 157 7.78 3.07 1.10
CA PRO A 157 7.49 2.85 -0.30
C PRO A 157 6.37 1.81 -0.47
N ILE A 158 5.67 1.88 -1.59
CA ILE A 158 4.65 0.92 -2.05
C ILE A 158 4.92 0.55 -3.51
N GLU A 159 4.25 -0.48 -4.02
CA GLU A 159 4.47 -1.03 -5.38
C GLU A 159 4.46 0.03 -6.51
N ASN A 160 3.70 1.12 -6.33
CA ASN A 160 3.58 2.19 -7.32
C ASN A 160 3.76 3.58 -6.69
N GLY A 161 4.85 3.76 -5.92
CA GLY A 161 5.21 5.05 -5.33
C GLY A 161 5.45 4.96 -3.83
N PHE A 162 4.91 5.91 -3.09
CA PHE A 162 5.05 6.00 -1.64
C PHE A 162 3.85 6.71 -1.02
N TYR A 163 3.74 6.63 0.30
CA TYR A 163 2.88 7.53 1.05
C TYR A 163 3.61 8.07 2.27
N TYR A 164 3.06 9.12 2.86
CA TYR A 164 3.48 9.59 4.17
C TYR A 164 2.26 9.87 5.05
N ASP A 165 2.26 9.28 6.23
CA ASP A 165 1.26 9.49 7.28
C ASP A 165 1.68 10.59 8.23
N MET A 166 0.77 11.50 8.52
CA MET A 166 0.98 12.59 9.46
C MET A 166 -0.25 12.81 10.31
N TYR A 167 -0.03 12.97 11.61
CA TYR A 167 -1.05 13.45 12.50
C TYR A 167 -1.11 14.97 12.44
N ILE A 168 -2.29 15.50 12.12
CA ILE A 168 -2.58 16.92 12.09
C ILE A 168 -3.79 17.12 13.00
N GLU A 169 -3.65 17.97 14.00
CA GLU A 169 -4.72 18.24 14.96
C GLU A 169 -5.87 18.99 14.26
N ASP A 170 -7.08 18.45 14.38
CA ASP A 170 -8.34 19.02 13.90
C ASP A 170 -8.36 19.51 12.43
N ARG A 171 -7.51 18.94 11.56
CA ARG A 171 -7.41 19.32 10.15
C ARG A 171 -7.16 18.13 9.22
N GLY A 172 -7.86 18.12 8.09
CA GLY A 172 -7.63 17.21 6.98
C GLY A 172 -6.79 17.83 5.86
N VAL A 173 -6.29 16.99 4.95
CA VAL A 173 -5.54 17.43 3.76
C VAL A 173 -6.46 17.47 2.54
N SER A 174 -6.61 18.65 1.93
CA SER A 174 -7.40 18.83 0.71
C SER A 174 -6.55 18.68 -0.56
N SER A 175 -7.17 18.20 -1.65
CA SER A 175 -6.52 18.12 -2.97
C SER A 175 -6.12 19.48 -3.54
N THR A 176 -6.76 20.57 -3.07
CA THR A 176 -6.39 21.95 -3.42
C THR A 176 -5.00 22.36 -2.94
N GLU A 177 -4.44 21.64 -1.97
CA GLU A 177 -3.14 21.92 -1.36
C GLU A 177 -2.00 21.13 -2.02
N PHE A 178 -2.30 20.16 -2.89
CA PHE A 178 -1.28 19.35 -3.56
C PHE A 178 -0.29 20.20 -4.37
N PRO A 179 -0.71 21.21 -5.16
CA PRO A 179 0.24 22.04 -5.90
C PRO A 179 1.23 22.79 -4.99
N LEU A 180 0.79 23.20 -3.79
CA LEU A 180 1.64 23.87 -2.80
C LEU A 180 2.70 22.91 -2.24
N LEU A 181 2.29 21.71 -1.83
CA LEU A 181 3.20 20.68 -1.34
C LEU A 181 4.19 20.22 -2.42
N GLU A 182 3.73 20.03 -3.65
CA GLU A 182 4.60 19.70 -4.79
C GLU A 182 5.62 20.80 -5.05
N ASN A 183 5.24 22.08 -4.94
CA ASN A 183 6.18 23.19 -5.12
C ASN A 183 7.26 23.21 -4.02
N ARG A 184 6.88 22.91 -2.77
CA ARG A 184 7.85 22.74 -1.68
C ARG A 184 8.79 21.56 -1.93
N CYS A 185 8.26 20.40 -2.33
CA CYS A 185 9.08 19.25 -2.73
C CYS A 185 10.06 19.61 -3.86
N LYS A 186 9.61 20.38 -4.87
CA LYS A 186 10.48 20.86 -5.95
C LYS A 186 11.62 21.75 -5.46
N ASN A 187 11.38 22.58 -4.43
CA ASN A 187 12.43 23.40 -3.83
C ASN A 187 13.46 22.53 -3.10
N ILE A 188 13.00 21.58 -2.27
CA ILE A 188 13.86 20.60 -1.56
C ILE A 188 14.73 19.80 -2.55
N ILE A 189 14.15 19.38 -3.68
CA ILE A 189 14.86 18.68 -4.75
C ILE A 189 15.95 19.56 -5.38
N LYS A 190 15.68 20.85 -5.58
CA LYS A 190 16.65 21.80 -6.16
C LYS A 190 17.83 22.06 -5.24
N GLU A 191 17.62 22.02 -3.92
CA GLU A 191 18.66 22.20 -2.91
C GLU A 191 19.69 21.05 -2.90
N LYS A 192 19.33 19.87 -3.43
CA LYS A 192 20.20 18.68 -3.47
C LYS A 192 20.72 18.30 -2.07
N GLN A 193 19.86 18.40 -1.07
CA GLN A 193 20.16 18.01 0.31
C GLN A 193 20.65 16.55 0.35
N ALA A 194 21.74 16.30 1.08
CA ALA A 194 22.31 14.96 1.23
C ALA A 194 21.51 14.14 2.23
N PHE A 195 21.44 12.82 2.00
CA PHE A 195 20.91 11.88 2.99
C PHE A 195 22.05 11.39 3.89
N GLU A 196 21.97 11.75 5.17
CA GLU A 196 23.03 11.48 6.15
C GLU A 196 22.55 10.45 7.19
N ARG A 197 23.13 9.25 7.13
CA ARG A 197 22.83 8.14 8.04
C ARG A 197 23.59 8.28 9.35
N LEU A 198 22.90 8.09 10.48
CA LEU A 198 23.53 7.89 11.79
C LEU A 198 22.90 6.70 12.52
N GLU A 199 23.70 6.03 13.34
CA GLU A 199 23.22 5.05 14.32
C GLU A 199 23.33 5.65 15.72
N VAL A 200 22.20 5.72 16.43
CA VAL A 200 22.06 6.49 17.67
C VAL A 200 21.37 5.63 18.73
N LYS A 201 21.72 5.86 20.00
CA LYS A 201 21.09 5.19 21.14
C LYS A 201 19.62 5.58 21.30
N LYS A 202 18.80 4.62 21.70
CA LYS A 202 17.35 4.79 21.88
C LYS A 202 17.00 5.94 22.83
N GLU A 203 17.76 6.11 23.92
CA GLU A 203 17.49 7.15 24.94
C GLU A 203 17.67 8.56 24.38
N ILE A 204 18.69 8.77 23.54
CA ILE A 204 18.97 10.05 22.90
C ILE A 204 17.87 10.36 21.87
N LEU A 205 17.40 9.34 21.14
CA LEU A 205 16.31 9.50 20.18
C LEU A 205 14.96 9.82 20.85
N LEU A 206 14.70 9.29 22.05
CA LEU A 206 13.51 9.65 22.81
C LEU A 206 13.52 11.14 23.24
N ASP A 207 14.68 11.70 23.60
CA ASP A 207 14.78 13.15 23.83
C ASP A 207 14.68 13.95 22.52
N MET A 208 15.35 13.50 21.46
CA MET A 208 15.31 14.13 20.13
C MET A 208 13.88 14.25 19.59
N PHE A 209 13.06 13.22 19.75
CA PHE A 209 11.70 13.15 19.23
C PHE A 209 10.62 13.43 20.29
N LYS A 210 10.96 14.02 21.45
CA LYS A 210 10.01 14.25 22.56
C LYS A 210 8.74 15.03 22.16
N TYR A 211 8.82 15.88 21.14
CA TYR A 211 7.68 16.63 20.60
C TYR A 211 6.72 15.76 19.76
N ASN A 212 7.17 14.61 19.24
CA ASN A 212 6.40 13.74 18.37
C ASN A 212 6.05 12.42 19.09
N LYS A 213 4.84 12.39 19.67
CA LYS A 213 4.33 11.22 20.42
C LYS A 213 4.36 9.91 19.60
N PHE A 214 4.21 9.98 18.28
CA PHE A 214 4.17 8.80 17.41
C PHE A 214 5.55 8.20 17.20
N LYS A 215 6.59 9.02 16.99
CA LYS A 215 7.98 8.56 16.90
C LYS A 215 8.44 7.96 18.24
N CYS A 216 8.07 8.57 19.37
CA CYS A 216 8.30 7.99 20.70
C CYS A 216 7.59 6.64 20.88
N ARG A 217 6.34 6.52 20.42
CA ARG A 217 5.59 5.24 20.45
C ARG A 217 6.30 4.17 19.62
N ILE A 218 6.75 4.50 18.39
CA ILE A 218 7.54 3.60 17.53
C ILE A 218 8.84 3.16 18.23
N LEU A 219 9.59 4.08 18.84
CA LEU A 219 10.81 3.75 19.57
C LEU A 219 10.53 2.79 20.72
N ASN A 220 9.47 3.02 21.49
CA ASN A 220 9.15 2.19 22.64
C ASN A 220 8.64 0.79 22.26
N GLU A 221 7.79 0.70 21.25
CA GLU A 221 7.07 -0.54 20.89
C GLU A 221 7.80 -1.39 19.85
N LYS A 222 8.53 -0.78 18.90
CA LYS A 222 9.09 -1.48 17.74
C LYS A 222 10.62 -1.57 17.74
N VAL A 223 11.31 -0.75 18.54
CA VAL A 223 12.78 -0.79 18.65
C VAL A 223 13.18 -1.57 19.89
N ASN A 224 13.57 -2.83 19.66
CA ASN A 224 14.02 -3.78 20.68
C ASN A 224 15.54 -3.80 20.87
N THR A 225 16.27 -3.00 20.09
CA THR A 225 17.73 -2.86 20.14
C THR A 225 18.13 -1.61 20.92
N PRO A 226 19.34 -1.57 21.51
CA PRO A 226 19.83 -0.39 22.23
C PRO A 226 20.09 0.81 21.31
N THR A 227 20.38 0.56 20.04
CA THR A 227 20.59 1.56 19.00
C THR A 227 19.59 1.36 17.86
N THR A 228 19.28 2.44 17.15
CA THR A 228 18.58 2.40 15.86
C THR A 228 19.12 3.51 14.97
N THR A 229 18.77 3.45 13.70
CA THR A 229 19.25 4.38 12.68
C THR A 229 18.29 5.54 12.48
N ILE A 230 18.87 6.70 12.18
CA ILE A 230 18.18 7.88 11.70
C ILE A 230 18.80 8.34 10.39
N TYR A 231 18.00 9.01 9.57
CA TYR A 231 18.49 9.73 8.40
C TYR A 231 18.10 11.19 8.50
N ARG A 232 19.08 12.04 8.23
CA ARG A 232 18.83 13.46 7.99
C ARG A 232 18.75 13.74 6.50
N CYS A 233 17.82 14.59 6.12
CA CYS A 233 17.70 15.20 4.80
C CYS A 233 17.36 16.68 5.02
N GLY A 234 18.37 17.55 4.88
CA GLY A 234 18.22 18.97 5.20
C GLY A 234 17.76 19.20 6.65
N PRO A 235 16.63 19.89 6.88
CA PRO A 235 16.06 20.09 8.22
C PRO A 235 15.34 18.86 8.77
N LEU A 236 14.91 17.91 7.93
CA LEU A 236 14.21 16.70 8.35
C LEU A 236 15.18 15.69 8.97
N ILE A 237 14.81 15.15 10.12
CA ILE A 237 15.48 13.99 10.73
C ILE A 237 14.41 12.93 11.02
N ASP A 238 14.59 11.73 10.51
CA ASP A 238 13.58 10.67 10.56
C ASP A 238 14.13 9.32 11.04
N LEU A 239 13.30 8.57 11.77
CA LEU A 239 13.55 7.19 12.20
C LEU A 239 13.41 6.27 11.00
N CYS A 240 14.54 5.82 10.47
CA CYS A 240 14.57 5.05 9.25
C CYS A 240 15.76 4.09 9.23
N ARG A 241 15.53 2.84 8.81
CA ARG A 241 16.59 1.84 8.57
C ARG A 241 17.39 2.11 7.30
N GLY A 242 16.76 2.77 6.34
CA GLY A 242 17.28 3.04 5.02
C GLY A 242 17.46 1.75 4.21
N PRO A 243 18.33 1.78 3.18
CA PRO A 243 19.14 2.93 2.77
C PRO A 243 18.35 3.99 2.00
N HIS A 244 19.03 5.09 1.62
CA HIS A 244 18.47 6.16 0.79
C HIS A 244 19.35 6.50 -0.42
N VAL A 245 18.77 7.21 -1.39
CA VAL A 245 19.56 7.85 -2.47
C VAL A 245 20.51 8.89 -1.89
N ARG A 246 21.61 9.19 -2.59
CA ARG A 246 22.66 10.11 -2.08
C ARG A 246 22.16 11.50 -1.70
N HIS A 247 21.29 12.07 -2.53
CA HIS A 247 20.75 13.41 -2.33
C HIS A 247 19.39 13.60 -3.00
N THR A 248 18.60 14.57 -2.53
CA THR A 248 17.23 14.85 -3.04
C THR A 248 17.19 15.14 -4.53
N GLY A 249 18.22 15.80 -5.06
CA GLY A 249 18.34 16.09 -6.50
C GLY A 249 18.45 14.87 -7.43
N LYS A 250 18.56 13.64 -6.89
CA LYS A 250 18.42 12.41 -7.67
C LYS A 250 16.99 12.26 -8.19
N ILE A 251 16.01 12.80 -7.45
CA ILE A 251 14.61 12.80 -7.83
C ILE A 251 14.36 13.94 -8.82
N LYS A 252 13.78 13.65 -9.99
CA LYS A 252 13.56 14.66 -11.04
C LYS A 252 12.10 15.03 -11.23
N ALA A 253 11.23 14.04 -11.21
CA ALA A 253 9.79 14.23 -11.29
C ALA A 253 9.15 13.66 -10.03
N LEU A 254 8.28 14.44 -9.39
CA LEU A 254 7.49 14.03 -8.22
C LEU A 254 6.08 14.57 -8.38
N LYS A 255 5.08 13.75 -8.09
CA LYS A 255 3.67 14.09 -8.16
C LYS A 255 2.91 13.54 -6.96
N ILE A 256 2.07 14.37 -6.37
CA ILE A 256 1.12 14.00 -5.32
C ILE A 256 -0.23 13.80 -5.99
N PHE A 257 -0.84 12.63 -5.80
CA PHE A 257 -2.03 12.25 -6.58
C PHE A 257 -3.25 11.89 -5.74
N LYS A 258 -3.07 11.62 -4.44
CA LYS A 258 -4.17 11.21 -3.57
C LYS A 258 -3.88 11.57 -2.12
N SER A 259 -4.91 11.94 -1.37
CA SER A 259 -4.92 11.94 0.08
C SER A 259 -6.01 11.00 0.58
N SER A 260 -5.82 10.44 1.77
CA SER A 260 -6.84 9.66 2.48
C SER A 260 -6.64 9.81 3.98
N SER A 261 -7.62 9.35 4.75
CA SER A 261 -7.50 9.23 6.19
C SER A 261 -7.28 7.75 6.58
N THR A 262 -6.48 7.49 7.60
CA THR A 262 -6.24 6.16 8.16
C THR A 262 -6.14 6.25 9.67
N TYR A 263 -6.33 5.14 10.38
CA TYR A 263 -6.10 5.09 11.82
C TYR A 263 -4.69 4.59 12.14
N TRP A 264 -4.14 5.01 13.29
CA TRP A 264 -2.88 4.48 13.80
C TRP A 264 -2.94 2.95 13.96
N GLU A 265 -1.96 2.24 13.38
CA GLU A 265 -1.93 0.76 13.28
C GLU A 265 -3.22 0.12 12.70
N GLY A 266 -4.05 0.89 11.99
CA GLY A 266 -5.33 0.43 11.44
C GLY A 266 -6.44 0.23 12.48
N LYS A 267 -6.25 0.70 13.71
CA LYS A 267 -7.19 0.52 14.83
C LYS A 267 -8.15 1.70 14.94
N SER A 268 -9.45 1.48 14.72
CA SER A 268 -10.47 2.54 14.64
C SER A 268 -10.67 3.35 15.93
N ASP A 269 -10.23 2.83 17.06
CA ASP A 269 -10.24 3.48 18.38
C ASP A 269 -9.02 4.38 18.62
N MET A 270 -8.04 4.39 17.72
CA MET A 270 -6.80 5.17 17.82
C MET A 270 -6.83 6.46 17.00
N GLU A 271 -5.78 7.27 17.14
CA GLU A 271 -5.69 8.57 16.47
C GLU A 271 -5.80 8.46 14.93
N THR A 272 -6.58 9.37 14.35
CA THR A 272 -6.73 9.50 12.91
C THR A 272 -5.54 10.24 12.30
N LEU A 273 -4.93 9.65 11.27
CA LEU A 273 -3.81 10.18 10.51
C LEU A 273 -4.28 10.61 9.11
N GLN A 274 -3.58 11.60 8.56
CA GLN A 274 -3.71 12.01 7.16
C GLN A 274 -2.59 11.34 6.35
N ARG A 275 -2.98 10.54 5.37
CA ARG A 275 -2.08 9.84 4.45
C ARG A 275 -2.03 10.57 3.12
N ILE A 276 -0.85 11.00 2.70
CA ILE A 276 -0.62 11.61 1.39
C ILE A 276 0.17 10.65 0.52
N TYR A 277 -0.34 10.35 -0.68
CA TYR A 277 0.32 9.47 -1.64
C TYR A 277 1.06 10.28 -2.71
N GLY A 278 2.27 9.83 -3.00
CA GLY A 278 3.11 10.41 -4.04
C GLY A 278 3.76 9.34 -4.91
N ILE A 279 4.19 9.76 -6.10
CA ILE A 279 5.02 8.97 -6.98
C ILE A 279 6.14 9.84 -7.55
N SER A 280 7.28 9.23 -7.85
CA SER A 280 8.43 9.94 -8.37
C SER A 280 9.23 9.09 -9.35
N PHE A 281 9.96 9.77 -10.26
CA PHE A 281 10.72 9.16 -11.33
C PHE A 281 12.04 9.91 -11.61
N PRO A 282 13.08 9.21 -12.11
CA PRO A 282 14.38 9.80 -12.42
C PRO A 282 14.35 10.72 -13.65
N ASP A 283 13.26 10.71 -14.41
CA ASP A 283 13.04 11.63 -15.53
C ASP A 283 11.56 11.97 -15.73
N ASN A 284 11.32 13.05 -16.48
CA ASN A 284 9.97 13.56 -16.77
C ASN A 284 9.22 12.73 -17.83
N LYS A 285 9.90 11.89 -18.62
CA LYS A 285 9.26 11.06 -19.64
C LYS A 285 8.50 9.92 -18.96
N MET A 286 9.13 9.24 -18.00
CA MET A 286 8.49 8.21 -17.17
C MET A 286 7.27 8.77 -16.41
N MET A 287 7.35 10.00 -15.91
CA MET A 287 6.19 10.66 -15.27
C MET A 287 5.02 10.81 -16.24
N LYS A 288 5.27 11.26 -17.47
CA LYS A 288 4.22 11.40 -18.50
C LYS A 288 3.62 10.05 -18.92
N GLU A 289 4.45 9.02 -19.02
CA GLU A 289 3.99 7.65 -19.30
C GLU A 289 3.08 7.13 -18.19
N TRP A 290 3.47 7.35 -16.93
CA TRP A 290 2.64 7.02 -15.77
C TRP A 290 1.33 7.81 -15.76
N GLU A 291 1.36 9.12 -16.01
CA GLU A 291 0.14 9.95 -16.09
C GLU A 291 -0.82 9.46 -17.17
N LYS A 292 -0.30 9.10 -18.35
CA LYS A 292 -1.09 8.52 -19.43
C LYS A 292 -1.73 7.19 -19.01
N PHE A 293 -0.97 6.33 -18.35
CA PHE A 293 -1.48 5.06 -17.84
C PHE A 293 -2.58 5.25 -16.78
N GLN A 294 -2.41 6.20 -15.85
CA GLN A 294 -3.43 6.54 -14.86
C GLN A 294 -4.71 7.09 -15.51
N GLU A 295 -4.57 7.90 -16.56
CA GLU A 295 -5.71 8.42 -17.31
C GLU A 295 -6.48 7.29 -18.00
N GLU A 296 -5.79 6.37 -18.66
CA GLU A 296 -6.39 5.19 -19.27
C GLU A 296 -7.08 4.29 -18.23
N ALA A 297 -6.45 4.06 -17.08
CA ALA A 297 -7.03 3.30 -15.97
C ALA A 297 -8.29 3.98 -15.41
N ARG A 298 -8.27 5.31 -15.21
CA ARG A 298 -9.43 6.09 -14.75
C ARG A 298 -10.60 6.02 -15.73
N ASN A 299 -10.32 6.00 -17.02
CA ASN A 299 -11.34 5.85 -18.07
C ASN A 299 -11.93 4.43 -18.14
N ARG A 300 -11.25 3.44 -17.55
CA ARG A 300 -11.70 2.05 -17.44
C ARG A 300 -12.27 1.69 -16.07
N ASP A 301 -12.43 2.68 -15.18
CA ASP A 301 -13.00 2.47 -13.85
C ASP A 301 -14.49 2.11 -13.96
N HIS A 302 -14.87 0.93 -13.44
CA HIS A 302 -16.24 0.44 -13.51
C HIS A 302 -17.24 1.35 -12.80
N ARG A 303 -16.80 2.17 -11.83
CA ARG A 303 -17.67 3.13 -11.13
C ARG A 303 -18.03 4.29 -12.05
N LYS A 304 -17.07 4.74 -12.87
CA LYS A 304 -17.30 5.78 -13.89
C LYS A 304 -18.20 5.22 -14.99
N ILE A 305 -17.82 4.08 -15.56
CA ILE A 305 -18.57 3.40 -16.64
C ILE A 305 -19.98 3.04 -16.18
N GLY A 306 -20.12 2.47 -14.98
CA GLY A 306 -21.41 2.04 -14.42
C GLY A 306 -22.38 3.19 -14.23
N LYS A 307 -21.87 4.37 -13.86
CA LYS A 307 -22.67 5.61 -13.79
C LYS A 307 -23.01 6.14 -15.19
N GLU A 308 -22.02 6.27 -16.07
CA GLU A 308 -22.19 6.83 -17.42
C GLU A 308 -23.13 5.99 -18.31
N GLN A 309 -23.14 4.67 -18.11
CA GLN A 309 -23.98 3.74 -18.87
C GLN A 309 -25.27 3.34 -18.16
N GLU A 310 -25.55 3.91 -16.98
CA GLU A 310 -26.74 3.60 -16.16
C GLU A 310 -26.86 2.10 -15.86
N LEU A 311 -25.75 1.47 -15.44
CA LEU A 311 -25.72 0.06 -15.09
C LEU A 311 -26.10 -0.15 -13.62
N PHE A 312 -25.60 0.72 -12.73
CA PHE A 312 -25.87 0.61 -11.31
C PHE A 312 -25.61 1.93 -10.56
N PHE A 313 -26.13 2.03 -9.34
CA PHE A 313 -25.79 3.10 -8.40
C PHE A 313 -25.70 2.59 -6.96
N PHE A 314 -25.21 3.45 -6.07
CA PHE A 314 -25.14 3.21 -4.62
C PHE A 314 -25.85 4.35 -3.89
N HIS A 315 -26.42 4.06 -2.73
CA HIS A 315 -27.12 5.04 -1.89
C HIS A 315 -26.69 4.88 -0.44
N ASP A 316 -26.56 6.00 0.27
CA ASP A 316 -26.10 6.04 1.68
C ASP A 316 -27.04 5.32 2.67
N LEU A 317 -28.27 5.01 2.27
CA LEU A 317 -29.21 4.23 3.08
C LEU A 317 -28.89 2.72 3.05
N SER A 318 -28.07 2.27 2.09
CA SER A 318 -27.57 0.91 2.03
C SER A 318 -26.10 0.92 1.56
N PRO A 319 -25.18 1.42 2.40
CA PRO A 319 -23.78 1.58 2.03
C PRO A 319 -23.18 0.21 1.71
N GLY A 320 -22.43 0.12 0.60
CA GLY A 320 -21.84 -1.14 0.15
C GLY A 320 -22.84 -2.13 -0.45
N SER A 321 -24.10 -1.75 -0.65
CA SER A 321 -25.10 -2.54 -1.36
C SER A 321 -25.47 -1.86 -2.68
N CYS A 322 -25.26 -2.57 -3.77
CA CYS A 322 -25.47 -2.02 -5.11
C CYS A 322 -26.93 -2.11 -5.56
N PHE A 323 -27.43 -1.05 -6.19
CA PHE A 323 -28.68 -1.05 -6.94
C PHE A 323 -28.39 -1.24 -8.42
N PHE A 324 -28.75 -2.41 -8.96
CA PHE A 324 -28.65 -2.66 -10.40
C PHE A 324 -29.83 -1.99 -11.12
N LEU A 325 -29.51 -1.18 -12.13
CA LEU A 325 -30.47 -0.59 -13.06
C LEU A 325 -30.79 -1.60 -14.18
N PRO A 326 -31.83 -1.38 -15.01
CA PRO A 326 -32.28 -2.38 -16.00
C PRO A 326 -31.16 -2.95 -16.89
N ARG A 327 -30.22 -2.10 -17.34
CA ARG A 327 -29.07 -2.53 -18.16
C ARG A 327 -28.06 -3.37 -17.38
N GLY A 328 -27.74 -2.96 -16.14
CA GLY A 328 -26.84 -3.74 -15.28
C GLY A 328 -27.47 -5.06 -14.86
N ALA A 329 -28.78 -5.08 -14.57
CA ALA A 329 -29.53 -6.29 -14.27
C ALA A 329 -29.56 -7.26 -15.45
N PHE A 330 -29.68 -6.76 -16.68
CA PHE A 330 -29.57 -7.58 -17.90
C PHE A 330 -28.21 -8.27 -18.00
N ILE A 331 -27.11 -7.54 -17.79
CA ILE A 331 -25.75 -8.11 -17.78
C ILE A 331 -25.62 -9.16 -16.67
N TYR A 332 -26.04 -8.81 -15.45
CA TYR A 332 -26.01 -9.71 -14.30
C TYR A 332 -26.75 -11.02 -14.56
N ASN A 333 -28.00 -10.96 -15.05
CA ASN A 333 -28.80 -12.14 -15.35
C ASN A 333 -28.16 -12.98 -16.46
N THR A 334 -27.64 -12.34 -17.50
CA THR A 334 -26.92 -13.04 -18.59
C THR A 334 -25.72 -13.83 -18.06
N LEU A 335 -24.96 -13.25 -17.13
CA LEU A 335 -23.82 -13.95 -16.48
C LEU A 335 -24.29 -15.11 -15.61
N VAL A 336 -25.36 -14.93 -14.83
CA VAL A 336 -25.92 -15.99 -13.99
C VAL A 336 -26.43 -17.15 -14.85
N ASP A 337 -27.16 -16.86 -15.93
CA ASP A 337 -27.71 -17.88 -16.82
C ASP A 337 -26.59 -18.66 -17.52
N PHE A 338 -25.53 -17.97 -17.95
CA PHE A 338 -24.34 -18.61 -18.48
C PHE A 338 -23.69 -19.57 -17.47
N ILE A 339 -23.49 -19.15 -16.21
CA ILE A 339 -22.91 -20.03 -15.18
C ILE A 339 -23.85 -21.19 -14.84
N ARG A 340 -25.17 -20.98 -14.82
CA ARG A 340 -26.15 -22.07 -14.67
C ARG A 340 -25.99 -23.14 -15.74
N GLU A 341 -25.84 -22.74 -17.02
CA GLU A 341 -25.57 -23.69 -18.09
C GLU A 341 -24.28 -24.49 -17.84
N GLU A 342 -23.21 -23.82 -17.40
CA GLU A 342 -21.94 -24.46 -17.09
C GLU A 342 -22.04 -25.45 -15.91
N TYR A 343 -22.84 -25.12 -14.89
CA TYR A 343 -23.18 -25.99 -13.78
C TYR A 343 -23.99 -27.21 -14.22
N HIS A 344 -25.00 -27.03 -15.07
CA HIS A 344 -25.79 -28.12 -15.62
C HIS A 344 -24.94 -29.10 -16.42
N ARG A 345 -24.03 -28.60 -17.28
CA ARG A 345 -23.08 -29.45 -18.05
C ARG A 345 -22.17 -30.29 -17.15
N ARG A 346 -21.95 -29.85 -15.90
CA ARG A 346 -21.03 -30.49 -14.93
C ARG A 346 -21.75 -31.20 -13.79
N ASN A 347 -23.07 -31.41 -13.92
CA ASN A 347 -23.89 -32.11 -12.93
C ASN A 347 -23.86 -31.46 -11.53
N PHE A 348 -23.84 -30.14 -11.48
CA PHE A 348 -24.17 -29.39 -10.26
C PHE A 348 -25.69 -29.26 -10.15
N THR A 349 -26.20 -29.36 -8.92
CA THR A 349 -27.61 -29.17 -8.62
C THR A 349 -27.78 -27.84 -7.89
N GLU A 350 -28.51 -26.90 -8.50
CA GLU A 350 -28.82 -25.62 -7.85
C GLU A 350 -29.73 -25.84 -6.64
N VAL A 351 -29.40 -25.18 -5.52
CA VAL A 351 -30.14 -25.21 -4.27
C VAL A 351 -30.39 -23.80 -3.76
N LEU A 352 -31.40 -23.65 -2.90
CA LEU A 352 -31.73 -22.40 -2.23
C LEU A 352 -31.63 -22.59 -0.72
N SER A 353 -30.84 -21.74 -0.07
CA SER A 353 -30.63 -21.75 1.38
C SER A 353 -31.11 -20.43 2.03
N PRO A 354 -31.56 -20.45 3.30
CA PRO A 354 -31.95 -19.23 4.02
C PRO A 354 -30.84 -18.17 4.08
N ASN A 355 -31.22 -16.91 4.32
CA ASN A 355 -30.25 -15.81 4.51
C ASN A 355 -29.93 -15.54 5.99
N ILE A 356 -30.79 -15.97 6.91
CA ILE A 356 -30.69 -15.70 8.35
C ILE A 356 -30.57 -17.04 9.06
N PHE A 357 -29.59 -17.15 9.95
CA PHE A 357 -29.38 -18.33 10.77
C PHE A 357 -29.09 -17.94 12.22
N ASN A 358 -29.44 -18.83 13.14
CA ASN A 358 -29.05 -18.71 14.56
C ASN A 358 -27.51 -18.83 14.69
N SER A 359 -26.90 -18.06 15.61
CA SER A 359 -25.45 -18.03 15.83
C SER A 359 -24.84 -19.40 16.09
N LYS A 360 -25.60 -20.31 16.70
CA LYS A 360 -25.22 -21.71 16.96
C LYS A 360 -24.70 -22.42 15.71
N LEU A 361 -25.23 -22.13 14.51
CA LEU A 361 -24.73 -22.73 13.27
C LEU A 361 -23.27 -22.30 12.99
N TRP A 362 -23.00 -21.02 13.17
CA TRP A 362 -21.67 -20.45 12.94
C TRP A 362 -20.68 -20.92 13.99
N GLU A 363 -21.12 -21.07 15.24
CA GLU A 363 -20.32 -21.64 16.33
C GLU A 363 -19.94 -23.10 16.05
N VAL A 364 -20.90 -23.93 15.64
CA VAL A 364 -20.66 -25.35 15.27
C VAL A 364 -19.72 -25.45 14.07
N SER A 365 -19.85 -24.55 13.11
CA SER A 365 -18.98 -24.53 11.94
C SER A 365 -17.57 -23.97 12.20
N GLY A 366 -17.32 -23.39 13.38
CA GLY A 366 -16.06 -22.70 13.73
C GLY A 366 -15.91 -21.29 13.13
N HIS A 367 -16.85 -20.82 12.32
CA HIS A 367 -16.78 -19.50 11.69
C HIS A 367 -17.04 -18.36 12.68
N TRP A 368 -17.81 -18.60 13.74
CA TRP A 368 -18.13 -17.55 14.70
C TRP A 368 -16.86 -16.95 15.34
N GLN A 369 -15.90 -17.79 15.71
CA GLN A 369 -14.65 -17.41 16.36
C GLN A 369 -13.74 -16.56 15.46
N HIS A 370 -13.90 -16.67 14.14
CA HIS A 370 -13.04 -16.00 13.16
C HIS A 370 -13.73 -14.85 12.40
N TYR A 371 -15.05 -14.90 12.25
CA TYR A 371 -15.80 -13.99 11.37
C TYR A 371 -16.87 -13.18 12.09
N SER A 372 -17.18 -13.41 13.37
CA SER A 372 -18.27 -12.72 14.08
C SER A 372 -18.18 -11.19 14.02
N GLU A 373 -16.98 -10.63 14.11
CA GLU A 373 -16.74 -9.18 13.98
C GLU A 373 -17.15 -8.62 12.61
N ASN A 374 -17.06 -9.45 11.57
CA ASN A 374 -17.37 -9.10 10.17
C ASN A 374 -18.76 -9.60 9.74
N MET A 375 -19.61 -10.02 10.67
CA MET A 375 -20.98 -10.48 10.40
C MET A 375 -22.01 -9.45 10.82
N PHE A 376 -23.11 -9.36 10.07
CA PHE A 376 -24.30 -8.63 10.53
C PHE A 376 -25.11 -9.54 11.45
N SER A 377 -25.14 -9.21 12.74
CA SER A 377 -25.91 -9.93 13.76
C SER A 377 -26.98 -9.04 14.40
N PHE A 378 -28.04 -9.67 14.89
CA PHE A 378 -29.15 -9.02 15.56
C PHE A 378 -29.82 -10.02 16.51
N GLU A 379 -30.46 -9.49 17.56
CA GLU A 379 -31.10 -10.30 18.58
C GLU A 379 -32.59 -10.51 18.23
N ILE A 380 -33.05 -11.77 18.30
CA ILE A 380 -34.46 -12.15 18.19
C ILE A 380 -34.77 -13.04 19.38
N GLU A 381 -35.75 -12.66 20.20
CA GLU A 381 -36.23 -13.49 21.32
C GLU A 381 -35.12 -13.98 22.27
N LYS A 382 -34.13 -13.12 22.56
CA LYS A 382 -32.93 -13.43 23.39
C LYS A 382 -31.95 -14.43 22.76
N GLU A 383 -32.11 -14.73 21.48
CA GLU A 383 -31.14 -15.49 20.70
C GLU A 383 -30.48 -14.61 19.64
N THR A 384 -29.19 -14.82 19.40
CA THR A 384 -28.45 -14.09 18.37
C THR A 384 -28.65 -14.76 17.02
N PHE A 385 -29.12 -13.99 16.05
CA PHE A 385 -29.18 -14.37 14.65
C PHE A 385 -28.18 -13.56 13.85
N ALA A 386 -27.76 -14.10 12.71
CA ALA A 386 -26.88 -13.40 11.79
C ALA A 386 -27.25 -13.67 10.34
N LEU A 387 -26.99 -12.68 9.49
CA LEU A 387 -27.00 -12.86 8.04
C LEU A 387 -25.82 -13.75 7.64
N LYS A 388 -26.04 -14.67 6.68
CA LYS A 388 -24.99 -15.57 6.23
C LYS A 388 -23.84 -14.81 5.53
N PRO A 389 -22.57 -15.02 5.95
CA PRO A 389 -21.41 -14.47 5.25
C PRO A 389 -20.86 -15.39 4.14
N MET A 390 -21.37 -16.63 4.08
CA MET A 390 -21.02 -17.70 3.13
C MET A 390 -22.13 -18.79 3.11
N ASN A 391 -22.17 -19.63 2.08
CA ASN A 391 -23.21 -20.67 1.98
C ASN A 391 -22.83 -22.02 2.62
N CYS A 392 -21.54 -22.26 2.88
CA CYS A 392 -21.01 -23.58 3.25
C CYS A 392 -21.78 -24.27 4.41
N PRO A 393 -22.01 -23.61 5.57
CA PRO A 393 -22.72 -24.25 6.68
C PRO A 393 -24.17 -24.62 6.34
N GLY A 394 -24.84 -23.82 5.50
CA GLY A 394 -26.17 -24.15 5.00
C GLY A 394 -26.16 -25.41 4.13
N HIS A 395 -25.17 -25.55 3.24
CA HIS A 395 -25.02 -26.74 2.39
C HIS A 395 -24.70 -27.99 3.22
N CYS A 396 -23.94 -27.86 4.30
CA CYS A 396 -23.71 -28.95 5.27
C CYS A 396 -25.02 -29.41 5.93
N LEU A 397 -25.92 -28.49 6.30
CA LEU A 397 -27.25 -28.86 6.81
C LEU A 397 -28.08 -29.60 5.76
N MET A 398 -28.03 -29.17 4.49
CA MET A 398 -28.73 -29.86 3.39
C MET A 398 -28.17 -31.26 3.13
N PHE A 399 -26.85 -31.43 3.23
CA PHE A 399 -26.21 -32.73 3.16
C PHE A 399 -26.71 -33.63 4.31
N ALA A 400 -26.69 -33.11 5.54
CA ALA A 400 -27.03 -33.82 6.77
C ALA A 400 -28.53 -34.08 6.97
N HIS A 401 -29.42 -33.42 6.22
CA HIS A 401 -30.87 -33.55 6.34
C HIS A 401 -31.36 -35.01 6.24
N ARG A 402 -30.66 -35.87 5.50
CA ARG A 402 -30.93 -37.31 5.47
C ARG A 402 -29.64 -38.13 5.33
N PRO A 403 -29.65 -39.42 5.72
CA PRO A 403 -28.58 -40.34 5.40
C PRO A 403 -28.27 -40.37 3.90
N ARG A 404 -26.99 -40.41 3.55
CA ARG A 404 -26.48 -40.42 2.17
C ARG A 404 -25.78 -41.74 1.86
N SER A 405 -26.05 -42.30 0.68
CA SER A 405 -25.35 -43.47 0.19
C SER A 405 -24.05 -43.06 -0.50
N TRP A 406 -23.01 -43.89 -0.39
CA TRP A 406 -21.75 -43.68 -1.11
C TRP A 406 -21.93 -43.63 -2.63
N ARG A 407 -23.02 -44.21 -3.16
CA ARG A 407 -23.37 -44.19 -4.60
C ARG A 407 -23.87 -42.82 -5.08
N GLU A 408 -24.32 -41.97 -4.17
CA GLU A 408 -24.76 -40.61 -4.47
C GLU A 408 -23.57 -39.63 -4.58
N MET A 409 -22.34 -40.10 -4.31
CA MET A 409 -21.13 -39.26 -4.34
C MET A 409 -20.45 -39.32 -5.72
N PRO A 410 -19.88 -38.21 -6.20
CA PRO A 410 -19.85 -36.88 -5.56
C PRO A 410 -21.18 -36.12 -5.70
N LEU A 411 -21.65 -35.56 -4.58
CA LEU A 411 -22.79 -34.64 -4.56
C LEU A 411 -22.28 -33.21 -4.77
N ARG A 412 -22.86 -32.50 -5.73
CA ARG A 412 -22.47 -31.14 -6.10
C ARG A 412 -23.65 -30.20 -5.94
N LEU A 413 -23.56 -29.28 -4.98
CA LEU A 413 -24.59 -28.28 -4.71
C LEU A 413 -24.08 -26.92 -5.18
N ALA A 414 -24.84 -26.21 -6.01
CA ALA A 414 -24.55 -24.84 -6.44
C ALA A 414 -25.58 -23.87 -5.85
N ASP A 415 -25.18 -22.66 -5.49
CA ASP A 415 -26.05 -21.69 -4.81
C ASP A 415 -25.64 -20.25 -5.15
N PHE A 416 -26.55 -19.50 -5.77
CA PHE A 416 -26.39 -18.06 -6.04
C PHE A 416 -26.95 -17.19 -4.90
N GLY A 417 -26.99 -17.73 -3.69
CA GLY A 417 -27.55 -17.12 -2.50
C GLY A 417 -26.91 -15.78 -2.15
N VAL A 418 -27.72 -14.88 -1.60
CA VAL A 418 -27.26 -13.54 -1.19
C VAL A 418 -26.45 -13.64 0.11
N LEU A 419 -25.23 -13.12 0.07
CA LEU A 419 -24.31 -13.11 1.18
C LEU A 419 -24.10 -11.68 1.70
N HIS A 420 -23.81 -11.59 3.00
CA HIS A 420 -23.53 -10.31 3.66
C HIS A 420 -22.27 -10.37 4.51
N ARG A 421 -21.38 -9.40 4.33
CA ARG A 421 -20.18 -9.19 5.17
C ARG A 421 -20.15 -7.75 5.64
N ASN A 422 -19.93 -7.53 6.93
CA ASN A 422 -19.87 -6.20 7.53
C ASN A 422 -18.50 -5.53 7.30
N GLU A 423 -18.18 -5.29 6.03
CA GLU A 423 -16.96 -4.60 5.64
C GLU A 423 -16.93 -3.17 6.20
N LEU A 424 -15.75 -2.70 6.62
CA LEU A 424 -15.55 -1.34 7.11
C LEU A 424 -15.93 -0.33 6.01
N SER A 425 -16.69 0.70 6.38
CA SER A 425 -17.23 1.69 5.42
C SER A 425 -16.15 2.34 4.55
N GLY A 426 -14.99 2.65 5.12
CA GLY A 426 -13.84 3.23 4.41
C GLY A 426 -13.17 2.31 3.39
N THR A 427 -13.50 1.01 3.39
CA THR A 427 -12.94 0.02 2.46
C THR A 427 -13.83 -0.28 1.26
N LEU A 428 -15.08 0.19 1.28
CA LEU A 428 -16.06 -0.07 0.22
C LEU A 428 -15.64 0.62 -1.08
N SER A 429 -15.74 -0.08 -2.21
CA SER A 429 -15.33 0.46 -3.51
C SER A 429 -16.12 -0.15 -4.67
N GLY A 430 -17.11 0.61 -5.17
CA GLY A 430 -17.96 0.20 -6.30
C GLY A 430 -18.49 -1.22 -6.12
N LEU A 431 -18.48 -2.00 -7.20
CA LEU A 431 -18.77 -3.45 -7.19
C LEU A 431 -17.63 -4.36 -6.73
N THR A 432 -16.45 -3.81 -6.40
CA THR A 432 -15.26 -4.61 -6.08
C THR A 432 -15.23 -5.06 -4.62
N ARG A 433 -15.62 -4.17 -3.70
CA ARG A 433 -15.71 -4.46 -2.26
C ARG A 433 -17.02 -3.92 -1.73
N VAL A 434 -17.92 -4.84 -1.39
CA VAL A 434 -19.34 -4.60 -1.09
C VAL A 434 -19.74 -5.36 0.17
N ARG A 435 -20.81 -4.89 0.84
CA ARG A 435 -21.40 -5.56 2.00
C ARG A 435 -22.40 -6.63 1.61
N ARG A 436 -23.07 -6.46 0.47
CA ARG A 436 -24.00 -7.44 -0.13
C ARG A 436 -23.43 -7.94 -1.45
N PHE A 437 -23.30 -9.25 -1.61
CA PHE A 437 -22.83 -9.87 -2.84
C PHE A 437 -23.49 -11.23 -3.07
N GLN A 438 -23.34 -11.76 -4.28
CA GLN A 438 -23.75 -13.10 -4.66
C GLN A 438 -22.55 -13.73 -5.38
N GLN A 439 -22.18 -14.93 -4.96
CA GLN A 439 -21.14 -15.71 -5.60
C GLN A 439 -21.79 -16.79 -6.45
N ASP A 440 -21.11 -17.20 -7.51
CA ASP A 440 -21.26 -18.50 -8.14
C ASP A 440 -20.66 -19.58 -7.22
N ASP A 441 -21.26 -19.75 -6.05
CA ASP A 441 -20.77 -20.62 -4.99
C ASP A 441 -21.23 -22.06 -5.21
N ALA A 442 -20.36 -23.02 -4.91
CA ALA A 442 -20.69 -24.44 -4.98
C ALA A 442 -19.87 -25.29 -4.02
N HIS A 443 -20.52 -26.30 -3.45
CA HIS A 443 -19.90 -27.25 -2.52
C HIS A 443 -20.00 -28.68 -3.06
N ILE A 444 -18.85 -29.36 -3.08
CA ILE A 444 -18.74 -30.75 -3.51
C ILE A 444 -18.50 -31.64 -2.30
N PHE A 445 -19.48 -32.48 -1.98
CA PHE A 445 -19.33 -33.54 -1.00
C PHE A 445 -18.87 -34.81 -1.70
N CYS A 446 -17.70 -35.32 -1.33
CA CYS A 446 -17.12 -36.49 -1.96
C CYS A 446 -16.39 -37.38 -0.95
N LEU A 447 -16.10 -38.61 -1.37
CA LEU A 447 -15.25 -39.52 -0.60
C LEU A 447 -13.78 -39.15 -0.82
N THR A 448 -12.93 -39.29 0.19
CA THR A 448 -11.49 -39.02 0.09
C THR A 448 -10.83 -39.77 -1.06
N ARG A 449 -11.23 -41.03 -1.32
CA ARG A 449 -10.73 -41.83 -2.45
C ARG A 449 -11.10 -41.26 -3.83
N ILE A 450 -12.21 -40.52 -3.93
CA ILE A 450 -12.70 -39.90 -5.17
C ILE A 450 -12.00 -38.55 -5.38
N PHE A 451 -11.68 -37.83 -4.30
CA PHE A 451 -10.94 -36.57 -4.36
C PHE A 451 -9.57 -36.71 -5.04
N LEU A 452 -8.88 -37.83 -4.81
CA LEU A 452 -7.58 -38.14 -5.43
C LEU A 452 -7.67 -38.61 -6.90
N LEU A 453 -8.88 -38.80 -7.44
CA LEU A 453 -9.09 -39.21 -8.83
C LEU A 453 -9.35 -37.99 -9.73
N LEU A 454 -8.76 -38.02 -10.93
CA LEU A 454 -8.87 -36.97 -11.95
C LEU A 454 -10.29 -36.36 -12.12
N PRO A 455 -11.41 -37.11 -12.14
CA PRO A 455 -12.73 -36.53 -12.44
C PRO A 455 -13.26 -35.53 -11.40
N CYS A 456 -12.84 -35.66 -10.14
CA CYS A 456 -13.15 -34.66 -9.11
C CYS A 456 -12.20 -33.47 -9.20
N PHE A 457 -10.94 -33.72 -9.60
CA PHE A 457 -9.92 -32.69 -9.78
C PHE A 457 -10.12 -31.83 -11.04
N GLU A 458 -10.59 -32.41 -12.15
CA GLU A 458 -10.97 -31.69 -13.38
C GLU A 458 -12.26 -30.87 -13.19
N ALA A 459 -13.15 -31.34 -12.31
CA ALA A 459 -14.32 -30.59 -11.85
C ALA A 459 -13.96 -29.52 -10.80
N THR A 460 -12.82 -29.65 -10.10
CA THR A 460 -12.27 -28.55 -9.30
C THR A 460 -11.57 -27.55 -10.22
N THR A 461 -12.04 -26.32 -10.12
CA THR A 461 -11.42 -25.02 -10.38
C THR A 461 -10.35 -24.84 -11.48
N PRO A 462 -9.11 -25.39 -11.53
CA PRO A 462 -8.15 -24.92 -12.54
C PRO A 462 -8.63 -25.13 -13.98
N GLN A 463 -9.19 -26.30 -14.32
CA GLN A 463 -9.65 -26.57 -15.68
C GLN A 463 -10.97 -25.85 -16.01
N PHE A 464 -11.85 -25.68 -15.02
CA PHE A 464 -13.06 -24.88 -15.16
C PHE A 464 -12.73 -23.40 -15.40
N SER A 465 -11.84 -22.83 -14.60
CA SER A 465 -11.36 -21.45 -14.77
C SER A 465 -10.58 -21.28 -16.07
N LEU A 466 -9.77 -22.26 -16.49
CA LEU A 466 -9.08 -22.24 -17.79
C LEU A 466 -10.05 -22.36 -18.98
N HIS A 467 -11.27 -22.87 -18.77
CA HIS A 467 -12.32 -22.88 -19.79
C HIS A 467 -13.14 -21.57 -19.80
N LEU A 468 -13.49 -21.08 -18.61
CA LEU A 468 -14.30 -19.88 -18.44
C LEU A 468 -13.56 -18.61 -18.85
N LEU A 469 -12.34 -18.42 -18.34
CA LEU A 469 -11.61 -17.16 -18.51
C LEU A 469 -11.38 -16.80 -19.99
N PRO A 470 -10.99 -17.73 -20.89
CA PRO A 470 -10.86 -17.43 -22.31
C PRO A 470 -12.19 -17.06 -22.98
N THR A 471 -13.33 -17.59 -22.51
CA THR A 471 -14.67 -17.26 -23.04
C THR A 471 -14.98 -15.77 -22.87
N PHE A 472 -14.46 -15.14 -21.81
CA PHE A 472 -14.57 -13.70 -21.56
C PHE A 472 -13.38 -12.89 -22.12
N GLY A 473 -12.48 -13.52 -22.88
CA GLY A 473 -11.31 -12.86 -23.46
C GLY A 473 -10.19 -12.55 -22.46
N PHE A 474 -10.21 -13.16 -21.28
CA PHE A 474 -9.14 -12.99 -20.30
C PHE A 474 -7.90 -13.81 -20.70
N VAL A 475 -6.75 -13.13 -20.81
CA VAL A 475 -5.46 -13.72 -21.19
C VAL A 475 -4.48 -13.63 -20.02
N GLY A 476 -4.00 -14.79 -19.54
CA GLY A 476 -3.07 -14.91 -18.40
C GLY A 476 -3.79 -15.01 -17.05
N CYS A 477 -3.43 -16.03 -16.26
CA CYS A 477 -3.96 -16.25 -14.91
C CYS A 477 -2.83 -16.67 -13.98
N ASN A 478 -2.71 -16.03 -12.82
CA ASN A 478 -1.78 -16.43 -11.77
C ASN A 478 -2.53 -17.30 -10.75
N PHE A 479 -1.98 -18.46 -10.44
CA PHE A 479 -2.51 -19.38 -9.43
C PHE A 479 -1.66 -19.29 -8.17
N HIS A 480 -2.32 -19.05 -7.04
CA HIS A 480 -1.67 -19.05 -5.72
C HIS A 480 -2.29 -20.13 -4.84
N VAL A 481 -1.45 -20.96 -4.22
CA VAL A 481 -1.87 -21.92 -3.21
C VAL A 481 -1.61 -21.30 -1.85
N ILE A 482 -2.67 -21.09 -1.07
CA ILE A 482 -2.58 -20.54 0.28
C ILE A 482 -2.60 -21.69 1.28
N PHE A 483 -1.55 -21.77 2.10
CA PHE A 483 -1.50 -22.69 3.24
C PHE A 483 -2.05 -21.96 4.48
N SER A 484 -3.26 -22.32 4.91
CA SER A 484 -3.74 -22.01 6.25
C SER A 484 -3.64 -23.28 7.12
N GLY A 485 -3.38 -23.13 8.42
CA GLY A 485 -3.10 -24.26 9.34
C GLY A 485 -4.26 -25.24 9.59
N VAL A 486 -5.35 -25.12 8.83
CA VAL A 486 -6.51 -26.02 8.82
C VAL A 486 -6.60 -26.59 7.41
N PHE A 487 -6.76 -27.90 7.25
CA PHE A 487 -6.83 -28.61 5.95
C PHE A 487 -8.00 -28.11 5.06
N SER A 488 -7.84 -26.91 4.49
CA SER A 488 -8.71 -26.28 3.51
C SER A 488 -7.82 -25.70 2.41
N PHE A 489 -7.90 -26.27 1.21
CA PHE A 489 -7.22 -25.71 0.04
C PHE A 489 -8.07 -24.55 -0.49
N TRP A 490 -7.54 -23.34 -0.40
CA TRP A 490 -8.15 -22.16 -1.01
C TRP A 490 -7.41 -21.84 -2.32
N PHE A 491 -8.14 -21.76 -3.42
CA PHE A 491 -7.62 -21.22 -4.68
C PHE A 491 -7.95 -19.74 -4.73
N VAL A 492 -6.92 -18.89 -4.73
CA VAL A 492 -7.09 -17.44 -4.89
C VAL A 492 -6.73 -17.06 -6.31
N PHE A 493 -7.67 -16.39 -6.99
CA PHE A 493 -7.48 -15.83 -8.32
C PHE A 493 -7.08 -14.37 -8.20
N LEU A 494 -5.99 -14.00 -8.88
CA LEU A 494 -5.58 -12.60 -9.03
C LEU A 494 -5.71 -12.23 -10.52
N PHE A 495 -6.65 -11.33 -10.82
CA PHE A 495 -6.78 -10.72 -12.14
C PHE A 495 -6.61 -9.22 -12.01
N ASN A 496 -5.56 -8.63 -12.60
CA ASN A 496 -5.25 -7.19 -12.53
C ASN A 496 -5.31 -6.60 -11.09
N GLY A 497 -4.77 -7.31 -10.10
CA GLY A 497 -4.73 -6.83 -8.71
C GLY A 497 -6.05 -6.94 -7.93
N LEU A 498 -7.08 -7.60 -8.48
CA LEU A 498 -8.31 -7.94 -7.77
C LEU A 498 -8.25 -9.38 -7.26
N ILE A 499 -8.40 -9.53 -5.95
CA ILE A 499 -8.46 -10.82 -5.24
C ILE A 499 -9.89 -11.33 -5.33
N TYR A 500 -10.08 -12.48 -5.99
CA TYR A 500 -11.34 -13.22 -5.94
C TYR A 500 -11.17 -14.40 -4.98
N TRP A 501 -12.05 -14.43 -3.98
CA TRP A 501 -12.21 -15.55 -3.06
C TRP A 501 -13.28 -16.46 -3.64
N LEU A 502 -12.93 -17.72 -3.90
CA LEU A 502 -13.92 -18.80 -3.93
C LEU A 502 -13.98 -19.40 -2.54
#